data_AF-A0AAV8V0D6-F1
#
_entry.id   AF-A0AAV8V0D6-F1
#
_cell.length_a   1.000
_cell.length_b   1.000
_cell.length_c   1.000
_cell.angle_alpha   90.00
_cell.angle_beta   90.00
_cell.angle_gamma   90.00
#
_symmetry.space_group_name_H-M   'P 1'
#
loop_
_entity.id
_entity.type
_entity.pdbx_description
1 polymer ?
#
loop_
_entity_poly.entity_id
_entity_poly.type
_entity_poly.pdbx_seq_one_letter_code
_entity_poly.pdbx_strand_id
1 'polypeptide(L)'
;MAFVGSSSFMPRGGKPQLSSTRAARVNVPKMTIEYVGNEPQVRQAGTDCLKDYITRRAVKTVLFYLREFHDGATEKWLNRFENFTQKEKEFFDWQGYIERMFEAESVEGVEVFAHPKGYYRREFKFTIEPSGVARKILASREHLAEEWKQDLNLMDMENLEITRMHYELLMNPGADLEPLKERILDVDPMDDESSPLRVPNYRSIRTLATHYAAHRILQRMKEKSNHHFMWLSEYLQTHPIGPDSEAFLYNLLREEAVVRTNPDTYISPKKVAQMIMNCRTTVGKEWIEDLELVKSDNLAIQRRVLQRRAGDLFDGLRSETEQM
;
A
#
# COMPACT_ATOMS: atom_id res chain seq x y z
N MET A 1 27.37 -72.78 -6.25
CA MET A 1 28.24 -71.70 -6.76
C MET A 1 27.37 -70.46 -6.95
N ALA A 2 27.78 -69.34 -6.31
CA ALA A 2 27.41 -67.92 -6.45
C ALA A 2 26.17 -67.53 -7.29
N PHE A 3 25.30 -66.59 -6.90
CA PHE A 3 25.60 -65.21 -6.52
C PHE A 3 24.44 -64.57 -5.72
N VAL A 4 24.82 -63.67 -4.82
CA VAL A 4 23.97 -62.76 -4.04
C VAL A 4 23.53 -61.59 -4.93
N GLY A 5 22.24 -61.27 -4.92
CA GLY A 5 21.66 -60.10 -5.59
C GLY A 5 20.89 -59.23 -4.59
N SER A 6 21.59 -58.27 -3.99
CA SER A 6 21.04 -57.27 -3.06
C SER A 6 20.24 -56.21 -3.82
N SER A 7 18.93 -56.17 -3.62
CA SER A 7 18.03 -55.12 -4.12
C SER A 7 17.95 -53.99 -3.09
N SER A 8 18.63 -52.88 -3.39
CA SER A 8 18.58 -51.62 -2.65
C SER A 8 17.26 -50.89 -2.93
N PHE A 9 16.36 -50.85 -1.95
CA PHE A 9 15.17 -50.01 -1.96
C PHE A 9 15.56 -48.57 -1.58
N MET A 10 15.59 -47.66 -2.55
CA MET A 10 15.71 -46.21 -2.28
C MET A 10 14.30 -45.60 -2.17
N PRO A 11 14.00 -44.82 -1.12
CA PRO A 11 12.79 -44.02 -1.07
C PRO A 11 12.94 -42.84 -2.03
N ARG A 12 11.97 -42.71 -2.95
CA ARG A 12 11.83 -41.52 -3.81
C ARG A 12 11.53 -40.31 -2.93
N GLY A 13 12.56 -39.51 -2.66
CA GLY A 13 12.41 -38.17 -2.09
C GLY A 13 11.62 -37.29 -3.05
N GLY A 14 10.34 -37.08 -2.73
CA GLY A 14 9.55 -36.01 -3.31
C GLY A 14 10.17 -34.68 -2.89
N LYS A 15 10.79 -33.97 -3.83
CA LYS A 15 11.21 -32.59 -3.60
C LYS A 15 9.95 -31.77 -3.27
N PRO A 16 9.92 -31.01 -2.18
CA PRO A 16 8.83 -30.05 -1.96
C PRO A 16 8.81 -29.10 -3.14
N GLN A 17 7.68 -29.07 -3.87
CA GLN A 17 7.41 -28.01 -4.82
C GLN A 17 7.31 -26.72 -4.01
N LEU A 18 8.37 -25.92 -4.00
CA LEU A 18 8.28 -24.52 -3.64
C LEU A 18 7.26 -23.89 -4.59
N SER A 19 6.06 -23.64 -4.08
CA SER A 19 5.06 -22.82 -4.73
C SER A 19 5.74 -21.49 -5.05
N SER A 20 6.06 -21.30 -6.33
CA SER A 20 6.52 -20.02 -6.87
C SER A 20 5.46 -18.98 -6.56
N THR A 21 5.64 -18.26 -5.45
CA THR A 21 4.84 -17.12 -5.05
C THR A 21 5.01 -16.09 -6.14
N ARG A 22 4.06 -16.06 -7.08
CA ARG A 22 4.00 -15.11 -8.18
C ARG A 22 3.99 -13.73 -7.53
N ALA A 23 5.13 -13.03 -7.55
CA ALA A 23 5.28 -11.75 -6.87
C ALA A 23 4.11 -10.85 -7.27
N ALA A 24 3.23 -10.58 -6.30
CA ALA A 24 2.05 -9.78 -6.54
C ALA A 24 2.53 -8.43 -7.08
N ARG A 25 2.13 -8.07 -8.30
CA ARG A 25 2.45 -6.76 -8.87
C ARG A 25 1.90 -5.71 -7.91
N VAL A 26 2.80 -4.99 -7.25
CA VAL A 26 2.44 -3.88 -6.39
C VAL A 26 1.96 -2.75 -7.29
N ASN A 27 0.65 -2.55 -7.33
CA ASN A 27 0.02 -1.46 -8.05
C ASN A 27 0.11 -0.20 -7.18
N VAL A 28 1.05 0.68 -7.50
CA VAL A 28 1.19 1.98 -6.84
C VAL A 28 0.16 2.92 -7.45
N PRO A 29 -0.65 3.64 -6.66
CA PRO A 29 -1.62 4.59 -7.20
C PRO A 29 -0.90 5.61 -8.08
N LYS A 30 -1.46 5.91 -9.26
CA LYS A 30 -1.03 7.10 -10.01
C LYS A 30 -1.51 8.30 -9.22
N MET A 31 -0.59 8.92 -8.49
CA MET A 31 -0.87 10.15 -7.75
C MET A 31 -0.93 11.28 -8.77
N THR A 32 -2.13 11.59 -9.26
CA THR A 32 -2.36 12.83 -10.02
C THR A 32 -2.39 13.96 -9.00
N ILE A 33 -1.21 14.41 -8.54
CA ILE A 33 -1.12 15.60 -7.70
C ILE A 33 -1.44 16.77 -8.61
N GLU A 34 -2.71 17.19 -8.64
CA GLU A 34 -3.08 18.46 -9.25
C GLU A 34 -2.29 19.59 -8.57
N TYR A 35 -1.88 20.58 -9.36
CA TYR A 35 -0.97 21.62 -8.91
C TYR A 35 -1.64 22.48 -7.84
N VAL A 36 -1.21 22.36 -6.59
CA VAL A 36 -1.71 23.20 -5.49
C VAL A 36 -0.55 23.99 -4.87
N GLY A 37 -0.62 25.32 -4.96
CA GLY A 37 0.52 26.23 -4.84
C GLY A 37 0.99 26.61 -3.43
N ASN A 38 0.42 26.03 -2.36
CA ASN A 38 0.81 26.36 -0.98
C ASN A 38 1.22 25.11 -0.18
N GLU A 39 2.30 25.19 0.59
CA GLU A 39 2.86 24.08 1.39
C GLU A 39 1.84 23.38 2.32
N PRO A 40 0.91 24.10 3.01
CA PRO A 40 -0.14 23.46 3.80
C PRO A 40 -1.11 22.62 2.97
N GLN A 41 -1.44 23.06 1.76
CA GLN A 41 -2.36 22.34 0.89
C GLN A 41 -1.72 21.08 0.31
N VAL A 42 -0.42 21.15 -0.01
CA VAL A 42 0.36 19.97 -0.40
C VAL A 42 0.34 18.96 0.74
N ARG A 43 0.67 19.39 1.98
CA ARG A 43 0.61 18.52 3.17
C ARG A 43 -0.75 17.84 3.32
N GLN A 44 -1.84 18.60 3.27
CA GLN A 44 -3.19 18.06 3.38
C GLN A 44 -3.50 17.01 2.30
N ALA A 45 -3.15 17.29 1.04
CA ALA A 45 -3.32 16.32 -0.05
C ALA A 45 -2.48 15.05 0.17
N GLY A 46 -1.29 15.17 0.76
CA GLY A 46 -0.47 14.05 1.20
C GLY A 46 -1.16 13.21 2.28
N THR A 47 -1.71 13.88 3.30
CA THR A 47 -2.47 13.24 4.39
C THR A 47 -3.70 12.50 3.85
N ASP A 48 -4.49 13.13 2.98
CA ASP A 48 -5.68 12.52 2.39
C ASP A 48 -5.31 11.30 1.55
N CYS A 49 -4.24 11.41 0.74
CA CYS A 49 -3.75 10.29 -0.05
C CYS A 49 -3.25 9.12 0.83
N LEU A 50 -2.55 9.41 1.93
CA LEU A 50 -2.13 8.40 2.90
C LEU A 50 -3.34 7.69 3.51
N LYS A 51 -4.36 8.44 3.93
CA LYS A 51 -5.58 7.88 4.53
C LYS A 51 -6.40 7.04 3.55
N ASP A 52 -6.46 7.45 2.28
CA ASP A 52 -7.01 6.63 1.19
C ASP A 52 -6.18 5.37 0.95
N TYR A 53 -4.86 5.51 1.00
CA TYR A 53 -3.95 4.40 0.75
C TYR A 53 -4.03 3.33 1.85
N ILE A 54 -3.97 3.71 3.12
CA ILE A 54 -4.07 2.75 4.23
C ILE A 54 -5.43 2.04 4.24
N THR A 55 -6.52 2.74 3.90
CA THR A 55 -7.85 2.13 3.83
C THR A 55 -7.91 1.06 2.74
N ARG A 56 -7.34 1.31 1.56
CA ARG A 56 -7.22 0.27 0.51
C ARG A 56 -6.43 -0.94 0.98
N ARG A 57 -5.33 -0.73 1.70
CA ARG A 57 -4.50 -1.83 2.21
C ARG A 57 -5.21 -2.61 3.32
N ALA A 58 -6.02 -1.94 4.15
CA ALA A 58 -6.89 -2.57 5.13
C ALA A 58 -7.94 -3.46 4.44
N VAL A 59 -8.62 -2.96 3.39
CA VAL A 59 -9.56 -3.77 2.59
C VAL A 59 -8.87 -5.02 2.01
N LYS A 60 -7.67 -4.88 1.44
CA LYS A 60 -6.90 -6.03 0.93
C LYS A 60 -6.52 -7.03 2.01
N THR A 61 -6.18 -6.55 3.21
CA THR A 61 -5.85 -7.39 4.35
C THR A 61 -7.08 -8.15 4.84
N VAL A 62 -8.24 -7.49 4.90
CA VAL A 62 -9.52 -8.16 5.19
C VAL A 62 -9.87 -9.19 4.12
N LEU A 63 -9.72 -8.88 2.82
CA LEU A 63 -9.92 -9.83 1.73
C LEU A 63 -9.00 -11.06 1.84
N PHE A 64 -7.74 -10.86 2.26
CA PHE A 64 -6.82 -11.95 2.54
C PHE A 64 -7.37 -12.84 3.65
N TYR A 65 -7.77 -12.28 4.79
CA TYR A 65 -8.34 -13.05 5.89
C TYR A 65 -9.63 -13.79 5.49
N LEU A 66 -10.54 -13.14 4.75
CA LEU A 66 -11.77 -13.80 4.28
C LEU A 66 -11.47 -15.03 3.42
N ARG A 67 -10.41 -14.98 2.60
CA ARG A 67 -9.97 -16.12 1.80
C ARG A 67 -9.41 -17.25 2.66
N GLU A 68 -8.56 -16.92 3.63
CA GLU A 68 -7.95 -17.91 4.54
C GLU A 68 -9.00 -18.60 5.43
N PHE A 69 -10.03 -17.86 5.85
CA PHE A 69 -11.15 -18.40 6.62
C PHE A 69 -12.28 -18.99 5.75
N HIS A 70 -12.07 -19.11 4.45
CA HIS A 70 -13.02 -19.66 3.48
C HIS A 70 -14.40 -18.97 3.46
N ASP A 71 -14.47 -17.69 3.78
CA ASP A 71 -15.66 -16.86 3.65
C ASP A 71 -15.75 -16.23 2.24
N GLY A 72 -15.98 -17.11 1.26
CA GLY A 72 -16.04 -16.73 -0.15
C GLY A 72 -17.23 -15.82 -0.50
N ALA A 73 -18.32 -15.89 0.26
CA ALA A 73 -19.50 -15.05 0.05
C ALA A 73 -19.19 -13.58 0.39
N THR A 74 -18.63 -13.33 1.58
CA THR A 74 -18.22 -11.99 1.99
C THR A 74 -17.06 -11.46 1.14
N GLU A 75 -16.09 -12.31 0.75
CA GLU A 75 -15.01 -11.93 -0.17
C GLU A 75 -15.56 -11.43 -1.53
N LYS A 76 -16.48 -12.20 -2.14
CA LYS A 76 -17.12 -11.83 -3.42
C LYS A 76 -17.97 -10.57 -3.29
N TRP A 77 -18.64 -10.38 -2.15
CA TRP A 77 -19.40 -9.16 -1.89
C TRP A 77 -18.48 -7.94 -1.76
N LEU A 78 -17.43 -8.03 -0.94
CA LEU A 78 -16.48 -6.93 -0.70
C LEU A 78 -15.74 -6.51 -1.98
N ASN A 79 -15.35 -7.47 -2.82
CA ASN A 79 -14.74 -7.17 -4.12
C ASN A 79 -15.67 -6.44 -5.11
N ARG A 80 -16.99 -6.67 -4.99
CA ARG A 80 -18.03 -6.03 -5.82
C ARG A 80 -18.52 -4.72 -5.24
N PHE A 81 -18.43 -4.53 -3.92
CA PHE A 81 -18.82 -3.30 -3.25
C PHE A 81 -18.07 -2.11 -3.88
N GLU A 82 -18.83 -1.23 -4.53
CA GLU A 82 -18.35 -0.09 -5.32
C GLU A 82 -17.30 -0.41 -6.41
N ASN A 83 -17.29 -1.64 -6.92
CA ASN A 83 -16.30 -2.12 -7.89
C ASN A 83 -14.85 -1.95 -7.39
N PHE A 84 -14.59 -2.21 -6.10
CA PHE A 84 -13.27 -2.03 -5.47
C PHE A 84 -12.11 -2.59 -6.31
N THR A 85 -12.28 -3.79 -6.90
CA THR A 85 -11.25 -4.43 -7.73
C THR A 85 -10.88 -3.60 -8.97
N GLN A 86 -11.85 -2.95 -9.60
CA GLN A 86 -11.61 -2.11 -10.79
C GLN A 86 -11.11 -0.71 -10.39
N LYS A 87 -11.66 -0.17 -9.30
CA LYS A 87 -11.36 1.18 -8.79
C LYS A 87 -10.15 1.25 -7.87
N GLU A 88 -9.35 0.20 -7.72
CA GLU A 88 -8.16 0.21 -6.85
C GLU A 88 -7.23 1.41 -7.15
N LYS A 89 -7.22 1.87 -8.40
CA LYS A 89 -6.44 3.01 -8.88
C LYS A 89 -7.07 4.39 -8.62
N GLU A 90 -8.37 4.46 -8.41
CA GLU A 90 -9.18 5.69 -8.32
C GLU A 90 -9.92 5.81 -6.98
N PHE A 91 -9.41 5.13 -5.96
CA PHE A 91 -9.97 5.22 -4.61
C PHE A 91 -9.64 6.59 -4.02
N PHE A 92 -10.59 7.50 -4.17
CA PHE A 92 -10.62 8.83 -3.56
C PHE A 92 -11.87 8.86 -2.68
N ASP A 93 -11.76 9.34 -1.44
CA ASP A 93 -12.82 9.33 -0.41
C ASP A 93 -12.96 8.02 0.38
N TRP A 94 -11.93 7.71 1.17
CA TRP A 94 -11.98 6.61 2.15
C TRP A 94 -13.08 6.76 3.20
N GLN A 95 -13.41 7.99 3.60
CA GLN A 95 -14.43 8.23 4.62
C GLN A 95 -15.80 7.81 4.10
N GLY A 96 -16.21 8.36 2.96
CA GLY A 96 -17.49 8.03 2.35
C GLY A 96 -17.56 6.56 1.95
N TYR A 97 -16.46 5.92 1.53
CA TYR A 97 -16.45 4.48 1.28
C TYR A 97 -16.86 3.67 2.52
N ILE A 98 -16.29 3.99 3.69
CA ILE A 98 -16.62 3.29 4.94
C ILE A 98 -18.03 3.65 5.41
N GLU A 99 -18.43 4.92 5.32
CA GLU A 99 -19.77 5.36 5.71
C GLU A 99 -20.87 4.68 4.88
N ARG A 100 -20.71 4.62 3.56
CA ARG A 100 -21.63 3.90 2.67
C ARG A 100 -21.67 2.40 2.99
N MET A 101 -20.56 1.82 3.45
CA MET A 101 -20.54 0.44 3.93
C MET A 101 -21.30 0.24 5.24
N PHE A 102 -21.27 1.22 6.14
CA PHE A 102 -22.13 1.21 7.32
C PHE A 102 -23.60 1.38 6.98
N GLU A 103 -23.94 2.18 5.98
CA GLU A 103 -25.32 2.46 5.55
C GLU A 103 -25.91 1.35 4.68
N ALA A 104 -25.07 0.51 4.07
CA ALA A 104 -25.52 -0.58 3.22
C ALA A 104 -26.35 -1.62 3.99
N GLU A 105 -27.44 -2.06 3.36
CA GLU A 105 -28.34 -3.09 3.88
C GLU A 105 -27.69 -4.47 3.96
N SER A 106 -28.12 -5.26 4.93
CA SER A 106 -27.71 -6.67 5.04
C SER A 106 -28.12 -7.45 3.80
N VAL A 107 -27.20 -8.27 3.30
CA VAL A 107 -27.43 -9.07 2.09
C VAL A 107 -27.58 -10.53 2.49
N GLU A 108 -28.75 -11.10 2.26
CA GLU A 108 -28.98 -12.53 2.38
C GLU A 108 -28.69 -13.24 1.05
N GLY A 109 -28.15 -14.45 1.13
CA GLY A 109 -27.84 -15.23 -0.06
C GLY A 109 -27.80 -16.73 0.21
N VAL A 110 -27.74 -17.48 -0.88
CA VAL A 110 -27.60 -18.94 -0.86
C VAL A 110 -26.41 -19.33 -1.74
N GLU A 111 -25.41 -20.00 -1.15
CA GLU A 111 -24.32 -20.59 -1.90
C GLU A 111 -24.60 -22.08 -2.11
N VAL A 112 -24.64 -22.49 -3.38
CA VAL A 112 -24.89 -23.87 -3.77
C VAL A 112 -23.57 -24.56 -4.08
N PHE A 113 -23.21 -25.53 -3.25
CA PHE A 113 -22.08 -26.41 -3.51
C PHE A 113 -22.60 -27.69 -4.14
N ALA A 114 -22.34 -27.86 -5.43
CA ALA A 114 -22.64 -29.07 -6.16
C ALA A 114 -21.34 -29.79 -6.53
N HIS A 115 -21.28 -31.10 -6.25
CA HIS A 115 -20.18 -31.92 -6.76
C HIS A 115 -20.24 -31.94 -8.31
N PRO A 116 -19.12 -31.82 -9.05
CA PRO A 116 -19.15 -31.74 -10.52
C PRO A 116 -19.86 -32.93 -11.19
N LYS A 117 -19.84 -34.10 -10.54
CA LYS A 117 -20.51 -35.33 -11.00
C LYS A 117 -21.95 -35.51 -10.46
N GLY A 118 -22.52 -34.51 -9.78
CA GLY A 118 -23.92 -34.51 -9.35
C GLY A 118 -24.27 -35.34 -8.11
N TYR A 119 -23.31 -35.99 -7.45
CA TYR A 119 -23.59 -36.90 -6.31
C TYR A 119 -24.20 -36.23 -5.08
N TYR A 120 -23.97 -34.94 -4.88
CA TYR A 120 -24.64 -34.18 -3.83
C TYR A 120 -24.69 -32.69 -4.21
N ARG A 121 -25.77 -32.04 -3.77
CA ARG A 121 -26.00 -30.60 -3.81
C ARG A 121 -26.31 -30.15 -2.39
N ARG A 122 -25.53 -29.21 -1.87
CA ARG A 122 -25.77 -28.57 -0.58
C ARG A 122 -26.01 -27.08 -0.79
N GLU A 123 -26.98 -26.55 -0.09
CA GLU A 123 -27.32 -25.13 -0.12
C GLU A 123 -27.01 -24.54 1.25
N PHE A 124 -26.17 -23.51 1.29
CA PHE A 124 -25.81 -22.81 2.51
C PHE A 124 -26.41 -21.41 2.44
N LYS A 125 -27.31 -21.12 3.39
CA LYS A 125 -27.82 -19.77 3.58
C LYS A 125 -26.79 -18.96 4.34
N PHE A 126 -26.54 -17.73 3.90
CA PHE A 126 -25.64 -16.82 4.58
C PHE A 126 -26.26 -15.42 4.62
N THR A 127 -25.84 -14.64 5.61
CA THR A 127 -26.21 -13.23 5.77
C THR A 127 -24.91 -12.44 5.89
N ILE A 128 -24.71 -11.47 5.01
CA ILE A 128 -23.59 -10.54 5.05
C ILE A 128 -24.09 -9.27 5.73
N GLU A 129 -23.40 -8.84 6.78
CA GLU A 129 -23.63 -7.56 7.43
C GLU A 129 -22.55 -6.56 7.01
N PRO A 130 -22.82 -5.64 6.06
CA PRO A 130 -21.84 -4.66 5.60
C PRO A 130 -21.20 -3.85 6.72
N SER A 131 -21.99 -3.45 7.72
CA SER A 131 -21.49 -2.74 8.90
C SER A 131 -20.48 -3.55 9.72
N GLY A 132 -20.60 -4.88 9.74
CA GLY A 132 -19.64 -5.77 10.37
C GLY A 132 -18.33 -5.83 9.58
N VAL A 133 -18.40 -5.85 8.24
CA VAL A 133 -17.24 -5.78 7.36
C VAL A 133 -16.52 -4.43 7.50
N ALA A 134 -17.27 -3.32 7.57
CA ALA A 134 -16.72 -1.98 7.80
C ALA A 134 -15.92 -1.90 9.10
N ARG A 135 -16.44 -2.47 10.20
CA ARG A 135 -15.72 -2.56 11.48
C ARG A 135 -14.43 -3.36 11.36
N LYS A 136 -14.43 -4.49 10.64
CA LYS A 136 -13.21 -5.28 10.38
C LYS A 136 -12.17 -4.48 9.60
N ILE A 137 -12.59 -3.68 8.62
CA ILE A 137 -11.69 -2.80 7.85
C ILE A 137 -11.10 -1.71 8.74
N LEU A 138 -11.91 -1.05 9.59
CA LEU A 138 -11.40 -0.03 10.51
C LEU A 138 -10.40 -0.61 11.51
N ALA A 139 -10.66 -1.79 12.06
CA ALA A 139 -9.71 -2.49 12.94
C ALA A 139 -8.40 -2.83 12.21
N SER A 140 -8.47 -3.35 10.98
CA SER A 140 -7.29 -3.60 10.16
C SER A 140 -6.53 -2.30 9.81
N ARG A 141 -7.24 -1.19 9.59
CA ARG A 141 -6.65 0.12 9.33
C ARG A 141 -5.85 0.64 10.53
N GLU A 142 -6.34 0.43 11.75
CA GLU A 142 -5.61 0.75 12.99
C GLU A 142 -4.34 -0.09 13.12
N HIS A 143 -4.45 -1.41 12.93
CA HIS A 143 -3.29 -2.30 13.01
C HIS A 143 -2.20 -1.94 11.99
N LEU A 144 -2.60 -1.71 10.73
CA LEU A 144 -1.67 -1.27 9.69
C LEU A 144 -1.05 0.11 9.98
N ALA A 145 -1.75 1.00 10.69
CA ALA A 145 -1.21 2.30 11.03
C ALA A 145 -0.05 2.17 12.03
N GLU A 146 -0.20 1.28 13.02
CA GLU A 146 0.88 0.97 13.97
C GLU A 146 2.10 0.35 13.27
N GLU A 147 1.88 -0.63 12.39
CA GLU A 147 2.95 -1.23 11.58
C GLU A 147 3.67 -0.18 10.73
N TRP A 148 2.92 0.66 10.02
CA TRP A 148 3.50 1.65 9.12
C TRP A 148 4.27 2.72 9.87
N LYS A 149 3.88 3.08 11.09
CA LYS A 149 4.68 4.00 11.91
C LYS A 149 6.06 3.40 12.20
N GLN A 150 6.13 2.13 12.59
CA GLN A 150 7.40 1.45 12.83
C GLN A 150 8.22 1.38 11.54
N ASP A 151 7.59 0.96 10.45
CA ASP A 151 8.24 0.77 9.17
C ASP A 151 8.76 2.10 8.55
N LEU A 152 8.00 3.20 8.70
CA LEU A 152 8.41 4.53 8.22
C LEU A 152 9.63 5.08 8.98
N ASN A 153 9.84 4.69 10.24
CA ASN A 153 11.05 5.05 10.99
C ASN A 153 12.33 4.44 10.39
N LEU A 154 12.20 3.40 9.56
CA LEU A 154 13.32 2.75 8.89
C LEU A 154 13.81 3.50 7.63
N MET A 155 13.11 4.56 7.20
CA MET A 155 13.46 5.30 5.98
C MET A 155 14.87 5.89 5.98
N ASP A 156 15.36 6.34 7.14
CA ASP A 156 16.72 6.88 7.26
C ASP A 156 17.77 5.80 7.02
N MET A 157 17.56 4.60 7.57
CA MET A 157 18.43 3.45 7.35
C MET A 157 18.41 2.99 5.88
N GLU A 158 17.25 3.00 5.24
CA GLU A 158 17.12 2.70 3.80
C GLU A 158 17.87 3.73 2.94
N ASN A 159 17.82 5.02 3.28
CA ASN A 159 18.60 6.05 2.58
C ASN A 159 20.11 5.80 2.70
N LEU A 160 20.56 5.41 3.90
CA LEU A 160 21.96 5.08 4.14
C LEU A 160 22.37 3.86 3.32
N GLU A 161 21.53 2.82 3.25
CA GLU A 161 21.81 1.62 2.48
C GLU A 161 21.90 1.89 0.97
N ILE A 162 20.97 2.68 0.40
CA ILE A 162 21.04 3.11 -1.01
C ILE A 162 22.35 3.86 -1.28
N THR A 163 22.76 4.73 -0.36
CA THR A 163 23.98 5.51 -0.46
C THR A 163 25.23 4.61 -0.34
N ARG A 164 25.23 3.65 0.60
CA ARG A 164 26.30 2.66 0.76
C ARG A 164 26.48 1.84 -0.51
N MET A 165 25.39 1.28 -1.05
CA MET A 165 25.42 0.52 -2.30
C MET A 165 25.99 1.35 -3.46
N HIS A 166 25.63 2.63 -3.55
CA HIS A 166 26.19 3.52 -4.57
C HIS A 166 27.71 3.67 -4.44
N TYR A 167 28.22 3.88 -3.22
CA TYR A 167 29.66 4.00 -2.98
C TYR A 167 30.41 2.69 -3.21
N GLU A 168 29.84 1.55 -2.81
CA GLU A 168 30.43 0.23 -3.05
C GLU A 168 30.60 -0.05 -4.55
N LEU A 169 29.60 0.30 -5.37
CA LEU A 169 29.71 0.12 -6.82
C LEU A 169 30.78 1.03 -7.44
N LEU A 170 30.98 2.25 -6.90
CA LEU A 170 32.03 3.15 -7.37
C LEU A 170 33.43 2.60 -7.06
N MET A 171 33.60 1.94 -5.92
CA MET A 171 34.86 1.32 -5.52
C MET A 171 35.11 -0.01 -6.21
N ASN A 172 34.04 -0.76 -6.49
CA ASN A 172 34.08 -2.09 -7.10
C ASN A 172 33.20 -2.16 -8.36
N PRO A 173 33.59 -1.52 -9.48
CA PRO A 173 32.80 -1.54 -10.71
C PRO A 173 32.56 -2.98 -11.19
N GLY A 174 31.28 -3.35 -11.34
CA GLY A 174 30.88 -4.69 -11.81
C GLY A 174 30.66 -5.73 -10.71
N ALA A 175 30.82 -5.37 -9.43
CA ALA A 175 30.40 -6.24 -8.33
C ALA A 175 28.88 -6.43 -8.32
N ASP A 176 28.43 -7.67 -8.12
CA ASP A 176 27.04 -7.96 -7.80
C ASP A 176 26.80 -7.66 -6.32
N LEU A 177 26.10 -6.56 -6.05
CA LEU A 177 25.81 -6.08 -4.70
C LEU A 177 24.46 -6.59 -4.17
N GLU A 178 23.63 -7.23 -5.00
CA GLU A 178 22.32 -7.73 -4.56
C GLU A 178 22.43 -8.75 -3.40
N PRO A 179 23.42 -9.67 -3.37
CA PRO A 179 23.63 -10.55 -2.21
C PRO A 179 24.04 -9.83 -0.93
N LEU A 180 24.60 -8.62 -1.05
CA LEU A 180 25.08 -7.78 0.06
C LEU A 180 24.03 -6.77 0.52
N LYS A 181 22.86 -6.72 -0.13
CA LYS A 181 21.79 -5.80 0.19
C LYS A 181 21.10 -6.26 1.46
N GLU A 182 21.28 -5.51 2.54
CA GLU A 182 20.60 -5.77 3.81
C GLU A 182 19.19 -5.17 3.75
N ARG A 183 18.21 -5.99 3.40
CA ARG A 183 16.81 -5.56 3.40
C ARG A 183 16.31 -5.56 4.84
N ILE A 184 15.99 -4.38 5.36
CA ILE A 184 15.69 -4.17 6.79
C ILE A 184 14.52 -5.04 7.28
N LEU A 185 13.50 -5.26 6.43
CA LEU A 185 12.36 -6.12 6.77
C LEU A 185 12.52 -7.60 6.40
N ASP A 186 13.61 -8.01 5.75
CA ASP A 186 13.84 -9.43 5.44
C ASP A 186 14.42 -10.19 6.66
N VAL A 187 14.66 -9.51 7.79
CA VAL A 187 15.35 -10.06 8.99
C VAL A 187 14.41 -10.46 10.13
N ASP A 188 13.10 -10.21 10.05
CA ASP A 188 12.17 -10.66 11.11
C ASP A 188 11.13 -11.69 10.63
N PRO A 189 11.50 -12.98 10.59
CA PRO A 189 10.59 -14.06 10.22
C PRO A 189 9.66 -14.52 11.36
N MET A 190 9.66 -13.88 12.54
CA MET A 190 9.00 -14.41 13.75
C MET A 190 8.23 -13.37 14.60
N ASP A 191 8.02 -12.15 14.10
CA ASP A 191 7.09 -11.23 14.75
C ASP A 191 5.64 -11.66 14.48
N ASP A 192 5.14 -12.59 15.30
CA ASP A 192 3.81 -13.23 15.23
C ASP A 192 2.63 -12.23 15.21
N GLU A 193 2.89 -10.94 15.49
CA GLU A 193 1.88 -9.87 15.50
C GLU A 193 1.77 -9.10 14.18
N SER A 194 2.58 -9.42 13.17
CA SER A 194 2.56 -8.73 11.87
C SER A 194 1.39 -9.14 10.97
N SER A 195 0.86 -8.17 10.22
CA SER A 195 -0.14 -8.39 9.21
C SER A 195 0.40 -9.27 8.07
N PRO A 196 -0.43 -10.13 7.45
CA PRO A 196 0.00 -11.07 6.41
C PRO A 196 0.55 -10.38 5.15
N LEU A 197 0.34 -9.07 5.02
CA LEU A 197 0.78 -8.26 3.90
C LEU A 197 1.83 -7.20 4.30
N ARG A 198 2.48 -7.31 5.46
CA ARG A 198 3.45 -6.32 5.96
C ARG A 198 4.54 -5.96 4.93
N VAL A 199 5.30 -6.93 4.44
CA VAL A 199 6.37 -6.70 3.45
C VAL A 199 5.87 -5.99 2.17
N PRO A 200 4.81 -6.48 1.48
CA PRO A 200 4.29 -5.76 0.32
C PRO A 200 3.65 -4.42 0.69
N ASN A 201 3.09 -4.24 1.89
CA ASN A 201 2.60 -2.96 2.37
C ASN A 201 3.76 -1.96 2.50
N TYR A 202 4.84 -2.37 3.17
CA TYR A 202 6.02 -1.54 3.39
C TYR A 202 6.65 -1.05 2.09
N ARG A 203 6.92 -1.98 1.15
CA ARG A 203 7.45 -1.64 -0.17
C ARG A 203 6.58 -0.60 -0.87
N SER A 204 5.27 -0.72 -0.72
CA SER A 204 4.33 0.19 -1.36
C SER A 204 4.32 1.58 -0.71
N ILE A 205 4.31 1.68 0.62
CA ILE A 205 4.32 2.98 1.30
C ILE A 205 5.65 3.71 1.11
N ARG A 206 6.78 3.00 1.10
CA ARG A 206 8.09 3.58 0.76
C ARG A 206 8.11 4.15 -0.65
N THR A 207 7.51 3.45 -1.60
CA THR A 207 7.37 3.92 -2.97
C THR A 207 6.43 5.14 -3.06
N LEU A 208 5.32 5.14 -2.34
CA LEU A 208 4.41 6.30 -2.25
C LEU A 208 5.12 7.53 -1.66
N ALA A 209 5.89 7.36 -0.59
CA ALA A 209 6.67 8.43 0.03
C ALA A 209 7.75 8.98 -0.91
N THR A 210 8.40 8.11 -1.68
CA THR A 210 9.40 8.51 -2.68
C THR A 210 8.76 9.31 -3.82
N HIS A 211 7.59 8.88 -4.31
CA HIS A 211 6.78 9.65 -5.27
C HIS A 211 6.46 11.05 -4.74
N TYR A 212 5.88 11.11 -3.54
CA TYR A 212 5.45 12.36 -2.94
C TYR A 212 6.64 13.30 -2.66
N ALA A 213 7.77 12.76 -2.19
CA ALA A 213 9.01 13.51 -2.00
C ALA A 213 9.56 14.06 -3.32
N ALA A 214 9.58 13.25 -4.40
CA ALA A 214 10.02 13.70 -5.71
C ALA A 214 9.16 14.85 -6.24
N HIS A 215 7.83 14.75 -6.10
CA HIS A 215 6.91 15.83 -6.46
C HIS A 215 7.10 17.09 -5.60
N ARG A 216 7.30 16.97 -4.28
CA ARG A 216 7.57 18.12 -3.40
C ARG A 216 8.89 18.80 -3.75
N ILE A 217 9.93 18.04 -4.09
CA ILE A 217 11.20 18.58 -4.58
C ILE A 217 11.03 19.26 -5.94
N LEU A 218 10.26 18.67 -6.85
CA LEU A 218 9.94 19.27 -8.14
C LEU A 218 9.26 20.64 -7.97
N GLN A 219 8.28 20.76 -7.06
CA GLN A 219 7.64 22.04 -6.76
C GLN A 219 8.62 23.08 -6.20
N ARG A 220 9.45 22.68 -5.23
CA ARG A 220 10.50 23.56 -4.66
C ARG A 220 11.51 24.02 -5.72
N MET A 221 11.78 23.19 -6.73
CA MET A 221 12.66 23.55 -7.85
C MET A 221 11.99 24.52 -8.81
N LYS A 222 10.66 24.42 -9.03
CA LYS A 222 9.91 25.34 -9.88
C LYS A 222 10.05 26.79 -9.42
N GLU A 223 10.08 27.01 -8.11
CA GLU A 223 10.24 28.33 -7.48
C GLU A 223 11.67 28.86 -7.57
N LYS A 224 12.68 27.97 -7.57
CA LYS A 224 14.10 28.35 -7.46
C LYS A 224 14.84 28.39 -8.79
N SER A 225 14.58 27.43 -9.69
CA SER A 225 15.32 27.27 -10.94
C SER A 225 14.50 26.51 -11.98
N ASN A 226 14.10 27.22 -13.04
CA ASN A 226 13.35 26.62 -14.15
C ASN A 226 14.11 25.46 -14.82
N HIS A 227 15.44 25.53 -14.94
CA HIS A 227 16.24 24.44 -15.54
C HIS A 227 16.22 23.16 -14.69
N HIS A 228 16.35 23.28 -13.36
CA HIS A 228 16.28 22.12 -12.46
C HIS A 228 14.88 21.50 -12.49
N PHE A 229 13.85 22.35 -12.50
CA PHE A 229 12.46 21.91 -12.62
C PHE A 229 12.22 21.15 -13.94
N MET A 230 12.59 21.74 -15.08
CA MET A 230 12.39 21.12 -16.39
C MET A 230 13.16 19.80 -16.50
N TRP A 231 14.40 19.76 -16.05
CA TRP A 231 15.20 18.53 -16.06
C TRP A 231 14.58 17.44 -15.16
N LEU A 232 14.19 17.76 -13.92
CA LEU A 232 13.61 16.74 -13.03
C LEU A 232 12.23 16.28 -13.54
N SER A 233 11.44 17.19 -14.11
CA SER A 233 10.16 16.86 -14.75
C SER A 233 10.36 15.88 -15.91
N GLU A 234 11.30 16.16 -16.81
CA GLU A 234 11.68 15.29 -17.93
C GLU A 234 12.22 13.94 -17.43
N TYR A 235 13.05 13.95 -16.39
CA TYR A 235 13.58 12.74 -15.78
C TYR A 235 12.47 11.86 -15.18
N LEU A 236 11.52 12.44 -14.43
CA LEU A 236 10.40 11.69 -13.84
C LEU A 236 9.43 11.13 -14.89
N GLN A 237 9.31 11.78 -16.05
CA GLN A 237 8.51 11.27 -17.17
C GLN A 237 9.19 10.09 -17.88
N THR A 238 10.50 10.18 -18.08
CA THR A 238 11.30 9.14 -18.76
C THR A 238 11.63 7.95 -17.85
N HIS A 239 11.75 8.21 -16.55
CA HIS A 239 12.09 7.24 -15.51
C HIS A 239 11.03 7.27 -14.41
N PRO A 240 9.80 6.78 -14.68
CA PRO A 240 8.74 6.78 -13.69
C PRO A 240 9.16 5.97 -12.46
N ILE A 241 8.85 6.48 -11.27
CA ILE A 241 9.11 5.77 -10.01
C ILE A 241 8.23 4.51 -9.98
N GLY A 242 8.86 3.38 -10.25
CA GLY A 242 8.20 2.07 -10.27
C GLY A 242 7.94 1.51 -8.88
N PRO A 243 7.45 0.26 -8.79
CA PRO A 243 7.29 -0.46 -7.52
C PRO A 243 8.59 -0.54 -6.71
N ASP A 244 9.72 -0.61 -7.42
CA ASP A 244 11.06 -0.52 -6.85
C ASP A 244 11.57 0.93 -6.88
N SER A 245 11.11 1.71 -5.90
CA SER A 245 11.54 3.11 -5.71
C SER A 245 13.02 3.25 -5.36
N GLU A 246 13.67 2.21 -4.85
CA GLU A 246 15.10 2.25 -4.56
C GLU A 246 15.90 2.23 -5.86
N ALA A 247 15.53 1.38 -6.82
CA ALA A 247 16.17 1.36 -8.14
C ALA A 247 16.09 2.73 -8.83
N PHE A 248 14.97 3.45 -8.68
CA PHE A 248 14.84 4.83 -9.17
C PHE A 248 15.88 5.77 -8.53
N LEU A 249 15.98 5.79 -7.19
CA LEU A 249 16.93 6.64 -6.48
C LEU A 249 18.38 6.26 -6.80
N TYR A 250 18.65 4.97 -6.92
CA TYR A 250 19.94 4.43 -7.29
C TYR A 250 20.36 4.85 -8.69
N ASN A 251 19.46 4.77 -9.67
CA ASN A 251 19.71 5.24 -11.03
C ASN A 251 19.97 6.76 -11.04
N LEU A 252 19.19 7.53 -10.27
CA LEU A 252 19.38 8.97 -10.15
C LEU A 252 20.73 9.36 -9.52
N LEU A 253 21.24 8.56 -8.58
CA LEU A 253 22.60 8.74 -8.01
C LEU A 253 23.71 8.42 -9.02
N ARG A 254 23.44 7.58 -10.01
CA ARG A 254 24.42 7.18 -11.04
C ARG A 254 24.42 8.11 -12.26
N GLU A 255 23.38 8.90 -12.42
CA GLU A 255 23.23 9.82 -13.52
C GLU A 255 24.36 10.87 -13.54
N GLU A 256 24.88 11.14 -14.73
CA GLU A 256 25.95 12.11 -14.93
C GLU A 256 25.45 13.55 -14.77
N ALA A 257 26.38 14.45 -14.45
CA ALA A 257 26.01 15.85 -14.32
C ALA A 257 25.60 16.44 -15.68
N VAL A 258 24.54 17.22 -15.68
CA VAL A 258 23.99 17.83 -16.91
C VAL A 258 24.32 19.31 -16.92
N VAL A 259 24.92 19.78 -18.01
CA VAL A 259 25.15 21.20 -18.26
C VAL A 259 24.14 21.67 -19.31
N ARG A 260 23.31 22.66 -18.95
CA ARG A 260 22.41 23.34 -19.90
C ARG A 260 23.06 24.67 -20.29
N THR A 261 23.14 24.98 -21.58
CA THR A 261 23.98 26.06 -22.15
C THR A 261 23.29 27.42 -22.29
N ASN A 262 22.12 27.64 -21.67
CA ASN A 262 21.38 28.91 -21.83
C ASN A 262 20.35 29.15 -20.72
N PRO A 263 20.69 29.89 -19.64
CA PRO A 263 22.05 30.15 -19.12
C PRO A 263 22.78 28.87 -18.70
N ASP A 264 24.11 28.95 -18.62
CA ASP A 264 24.99 27.88 -18.11
C ASP A 264 24.56 27.44 -16.72
N THR A 265 23.80 26.35 -16.66
CA THR A 265 23.28 25.79 -15.41
C THR A 265 23.80 24.37 -15.26
N TYR A 266 24.55 24.15 -14.19
CA TYR A 266 25.03 22.84 -13.79
C TYR A 266 24.01 22.15 -12.89
N ILE A 267 23.50 21.02 -13.33
CA ILE A 267 22.56 20.18 -12.59
C ILE A 267 23.31 18.94 -12.14
N SER A 268 23.26 18.66 -10.82
CA SER A 268 23.85 17.46 -10.23
C SER A 268 22.74 16.49 -9.82
N PRO A 269 22.48 15.44 -10.60
CA PRO A 269 21.45 14.44 -10.27
C PRO A 269 21.66 13.80 -8.90
N LYS A 270 22.93 13.57 -8.52
CA LYS A 270 23.33 13.11 -7.18
C LYS A 270 22.77 13.99 -6.06
N LYS A 271 22.89 15.31 -6.19
CA LYS A 271 22.31 16.25 -5.23
C LYS A 271 20.79 16.18 -5.23
N VAL A 272 20.16 16.02 -6.40
CA VAL A 272 18.70 15.86 -6.50
C VAL A 272 18.23 14.57 -5.81
N ALA A 273 18.92 13.44 -6.01
CA ALA A 273 18.64 12.18 -5.33
C ALA A 273 18.75 12.35 -3.81
N GLN A 274 19.80 12.98 -3.31
CA GLN A 274 19.97 13.28 -1.88
C GLN A 274 18.85 14.18 -1.35
N MET A 275 18.42 15.19 -2.12
CA MET A 275 17.28 16.03 -1.75
C MET A 275 15.98 15.23 -1.67
N ILE A 276 15.73 14.30 -2.59
CA ILE A 276 14.55 13.43 -2.55
C ILE A 276 14.64 12.46 -1.37
N MET A 277 15.79 11.86 -1.11
CA MET A 277 16.04 10.97 0.04
C MET A 277 15.78 11.68 1.38
N ASN A 278 16.33 12.88 1.55
CA ASN A 278 16.07 13.68 2.75
C ASN A 278 14.60 14.08 2.87
N CYS A 279 13.98 14.48 1.75
CA CYS A 279 12.57 14.86 1.74
C CYS A 279 11.65 13.68 2.03
N ARG A 280 11.94 12.45 1.56
CA ARG A 280 11.11 11.27 1.86
C ARG A 280 11.20 10.88 3.34
N THR A 281 12.35 11.06 3.99
CA THR A 281 12.43 10.94 5.47
C THR A 281 11.51 11.94 6.14
N THR A 282 11.54 13.21 5.71
CA THR A 282 10.65 14.24 6.28
C THR A 282 9.18 13.86 6.08
N VAL A 283 8.81 13.41 4.88
CA VAL A 283 7.45 12.91 4.58
C VAL A 283 7.08 11.71 5.46
N GLY A 284 8.00 10.77 5.67
CA GLY A 284 7.79 9.65 6.58
C GLY A 284 7.47 10.10 8.00
N LYS A 285 8.18 11.11 8.53
CA LYS A 285 7.89 11.70 9.85
C LYS A 285 6.53 12.41 9.90
N GLU A 286 6.20 13.19 8.88
CA GLU A 286 4.88 13.84 8.74
C GLU A 286 3.75 12.79 8.71
N TRP A 287 3.95 11.69 7.99
CA TRP A 287 2.97 10.61 7.90
C TRP A 287 2.85 9.79 9.19
N ILE A 288 3.92 9.65 9.97
CA ILE A 288 3.83 9.05 11.30
C ILE A 288 2.85 9.84 12.18
N GLU A 289 2.95 11.19 12.19
CA GLU A 289 2.00 12.06 12.89
C GLU A 289 0.56 11.85 12.38
N ASP A 290 0.37 11.78 11.07
CA ASP A 290 -0.96 11.55 10.48
C ASP A 290 -1.54 10.17 10.81
N LEU A 291 -0.70 9.14 10.93
CA LEU A 291 -1.09 7.78 11.28
C LEU A 291 -1.54 7.66 12.74
N GLU A 292 -1.01 8.48 13.65
CA GLU A 292 -1.48 8.54 15.04
C GLU A 292 -2.96 8.96 15.14
N LEU A 293 -3.45 9.72 14.16
CA LEU A 293 -4.84 10.19 14.10
C LEU A 293 -5.83 9.14 13.56
N VAL A 294 -5.36 8.02 13.01
CA VAL A 294 -6.21 7.00 12.37
C VAL A 294 -7.28 6.47 13.31
N LYS A 295 -6.92 6.19 14.57
CA LYS A 295 -7.87 5.70 15.58
C LYS A 295 -8.95 6.74 15.89
N SER A 296 -8.57 8.01 16.07
CA SER A 296 -9.54 9.08 16.28
C SER A 296 -10.45 9.29 15.08
N ASP A 297 -9.92 9.19 13.85
CA ASP A 297 -10.71 9.31 12.64
C ASP A 297 -11.74 8.17 12.53
N ASN A 298 -11.33 6.93 12.86
CA ASN A 298 -12.22 5.76 12.86
C ASN A 298 -13.40 5.96 13.84
N LEU A 299 -13.11 6.43 15.05
CA LEU A 299 -14.13 6.75 16.05
C LEU A 299 -15.04 7.89 15.60
N ALA A 300 -14.49 8.90 14.91
CA ALA A 300 -15.26 10.00 14.35
C ALA A 300 -16.27 9.50 13.30
N ILE A 301 -15.86 8.60 12.40
CA ILE A 301 -16.76 7.99 11.41
C ILE A 301 -17.87 7.21 12.08
N GLN A 302 -17.53 6.34 13.04
CA GLN A 302 -18.54 5.56 13.77
C GLN A 302 -19.54 6.48 14.48
N ARG A 303 -19.07 7.56 15.11
CA ARG A 303 -19.94 8.56 15.75
C ARG A 303 -20.86 9.24 14.75
N ARG A 304 -20.35 9.67 13.58
CA ARG A 304 -21.16 10.32 12.53
C ARG A 304 -22.26 9.40 12.01
N VAL A 305 -21.95 8.12 11.81
CA VAL A 305 -22.91 7.10 11.36
C VAL A 305 -24.00 6.89 12.41
N LEU A 306 -23.62 6.76 13.69
CA LEU A 306 -24.58 6.59 14.78
C LEU A 306 -25.49 7.81 14.96
N GLN A 307 -24.94 9.01 14.85
CA GLN A 307 -25.71 10.27 14.94
C GLN A 307 -26.73 10.38 13.81
N ARG A 308 -26.36 10.04 12.58
CA ARG A 308 -27.29 9.99 11.44
C ARG A 308 -28.44 9.03 11.68
N ARG A 309 -28.12 7.77 12.04
CA ARG A 309 -29.14 6.74 12.32
C ARG A 309 -30.08 7.12 13.46
N ALA A 310 -29.58 7.79 14.50
CA ALA A 310 -30.41 8.29 15.58
C ALA A 310 -31.37 9.39 15.08
N GLY A 311 -30.88 10.32 14.25
CA GLY A 311 -31.69 11.35 13.61
C GLY A 311 -32.83 10.75 12.78
N ASP A 312 -32.52 9.80 11.89
CA ASP A 312 -33.50 9.15 11.02
C ASP A 312 -34.60 8.44 11.83
N LEU A 313 -34.25 7.84 12.97
CA LEU A 313 -35.21 7.20 13.87
C LEU A 313 -36.16 8.21 14.51
N PHE A 314 -35.64 9.36 14.97
CA PHE A 314 -36.46 10.41 15.57
C PHE A 314 -37.39 11.08 14.55
N ASP A 315 -36.92 11.29 13.33
CA ASP A 315 -37.73 11.88 12.26
C ASP A 315 -38.83 10.91 11.80
N GLY A 316 -38.54 9.61 11.73
CA GLY A 316 -39.54 8.57 11.51
C GLY A 316 -40.66 8.60 12.56
N LEU A 317 -40.30 8.63 13.84
CA LEU A 317 -41.28 8.70 14.94
C LEU A 317 -42.14 9.97 14.91
N ARG A 318 -41.57 11.12 14.55
CA ARG A 318 -42.34 12.37 14.40
C ARG A 318 -43.36 12.26 13.28
N SER A 319 -42.96 11.70 12.14
CA SER A 319 -43.85 11.55 10.98
C SER A 319 -45.03 10.62 11.26
N GLU A 320 -44.85 9.58 12.09
CA GLU A 320 -45.94 8.70 12.54
C GLU A 320 -46.91 9.41 13.49
N THR A 321 -46.40 10.23 14.42
CA THR A 321 -47.25 11.00 15.35
C THR A 321 -48.08 12.09 14.68
N GLU A 322 -47.63 12.65 13.55
CA GLU A 322 -48.37 13.66 12.79
C GLU A 322 -49.46 13.06 11.89
N GLN A 323 -49.44 11.74 11.64
CA GLN A 323 -50.42 11.03 10.82
C GLN A 323 -51.57 10.40 11.62
N MET A 324 -51.48 10.38 12.95
CA MET A 324 -52.52 9.87 13.87
C MET A 324 -53.46 10.96 14.35
#